data_AF-A0A954S2X7-F1
#
_entry.id   AF-A0A954S2X7-F1
#
_cell.length_a   1.000
_cell.length_b   1.000
_cell.length_c   1.000
_cell.angle_alpha   90.00
_cell.angle_beta   90.00
_cell.angle_gamma   90.00
#
_symmetry.space_group_name_H-M   'P 1'
#
loop_
_entity.id
_entity.type
_entity.pdbx_description
1 polymer ?
#
loop_
_entity_poly.entity_id
_entity_poly.type
_entity_poly.pdbx_seq_one_letter_code
_entity_poly.pdbx_strand_id
1 'polypeptide(L)'
;MFYNSQHHTLFPTSRREFLETSGLGFGALALSWMLEQDAGAAKSGVLAHFLPRAKSVIWCFMEGGPSHLDLVDPKPLLDKLHGQPLPASFKEPITAMGEKGAPLLKAPRTWTQ
;
A
#
# COMPACT_ATOMS: atom_id res chain seq x y z
N MET A 1 23.16 32.72 -48.40
CA MET A 1 23.12 32.78 -46.91
C MET A 1 22.07 31.77 -46.48
N PHE A 2 22.45 30.49 -46.37
CA PHE A 2 21.50 29.40 -46.15
C PHE A 2 21.39 29.10 -44.65
N TYR A 3 20.20 29.33 -44.11
CA TYR A 3 19.85 28.97 -42.73
C TYR A 3 19.60 27.46 -42.68
N ASN A 4 20.52 26.71 -42.08
CA ASN A 4 20.40 25.27 -41.93
C ASN A 4 19.50 24.96 -40.73
N SER A 5 18.22 24.68 -40.99
CA SER A 5 17.25 24.21 -40.00
C SER A 5 17.69 22.84 -39.48
N GLN A 6 18.27 22.81 -38.28
CA GLN A 6 18.53 21.56 -37.57
C GLN A 6 17.18 20.98 -37.16
N HIS A 7 16.81 19.84 -37.76
CA HIS A 7 15.67 19.06 -37.32
C HIS A 7 15.93 18.56 -35.90
N HIS A 8 15.09 18.97 -34.95
CA HIS A 8 15.01 18.36 -33.63
C HIS A 8 14.68 16.88 -33.85
N THR A 9 15.66 16.01 -33.70
CA THR A 9 15.49 14.56 -33.87
C THR A 9 14.55 14.05 -32.79
N LEU A 10 13.39 13.52 -33.20
CA LEU A 10 12.37 12.92 -32.33
C LEU A 10 12.84 11.64 -31.63
N PHE A 11 14.05 11.16 -31.96
CA PHE A 11 14.64 9.93 -31.43
C PHE A 11 16.10 10.19 -31.00
N PRO A 12 16.48 9.83 -29.77
CA PRO A 12 17.85 10.03 -29.29
C PRO A 12 18.83 9.12 -30.03
N THR A 13 19.94 9.70 -30.47
CA THR A 13 20.98 9.02 -31.28
C THR A 13 22.01 8.28 -30.44
N SER A 14 22.06 8.54 -29.12
CA SER A 14 22.99 7.88 -28.20
C SER A 14 22.36 7.63 -26.81
N ARG A 15 22.93 6.67 -26.06
CA ARG A 15 22.51 6.40 -24.66
C ARG A 15 22.65 7.63 -23.76
N ARG A 16 23.67 8.46 -24.00
CA ARG A 16 23.91 9.71 -23.25
C ARG A 16 22.79 10.72 -23.50
N GLU A 17 22.47 10.96 -24.77
CA GLU A 17 21.38 11.86 -25.17
C GLU A 17 20.02 11.36 -24.66
N PHE A 18 19.79 10.05 -24.67
CA PHE A 18 18.60 9.44 -24.06
C PHE A 18 18.53 9.76 -22.56
N LEU A 19 19.62 9.58 -21.80
CA LEU A 19 19.63 9.86 -20.35
C LEU A 19 19.50 11.36 -20.02
N GLU A 20 20.16 12.22 -20.81
CA GLU A 20 20.08 13.69 -20.67
C GLU A 20 18.65 14.21 -20.93
N THR A 21 17.99 13.70 -21.97
CA THR A 21 16.64 14.15 -22.35
C THR A 21 15.56 13.50 -21.47
N SER A 22 15.72 12.23 -21.07
CA SER A 22 14.75 11.51 -20.25
C SER A 22 14.67 12.03 -18.82
N GLY A 23 15.80 12.46 -18.24
CA GLY A 23 15.84 13.04 -16.89
C GLY A 23 15.00 14.32 -16.75
N LEU A 24 15.03 15.17 -17.78
CA LEU A 24 14.18 16.38 -17.85
C LEU A 24 12.70 16.03 -18.05
N GLY A 25 12.40 14.96 -18.79
CA GLY A 25 11.02 14.50 -19.01
C GLY A 25 10.32 14.01 -17.73
N PHE A 26 10.98 13.16 -16.93
CA PHE A 26 10.40 12.68 -15.67
C PHE A 26 10.21 13.80 -14.64
N GLY A 27 11.16 14.76 -14.56
CA GLY A 27 11.01 15.94 -13.71
C GLY A 27 9.84 16.84 -14.14
N ALA A 28 9.67 17.04 -15.45
CA ALA A 28 8.54 17.80 -15.99
C ALA A 28 7.19 17.11 -15.73
N LEU A 29 7.12 15.77 -15.81
CA LEU A 29 5.93 15.00 -15.43
C LEU A 29 5.59 15.16 -13.95
N ALA A 30 6.58 15.08 -13.06
CA ALA A 30 6.38 15.29 -11.64
C ALA A 30 5.92 16.73 -11.33
N LEU A 31 6.53 17.75 -11.96
CA LEU A 31 6.13 19.15 -11.82
C LEU A 31 4.72 19.40 -12.35
N SER A 32 4.37 18.82 -13.49
CA SER A 32 3.02 18.89 -14.08
C SER A 32 1.97 18.32 -13.11
N TRP A 33 2.27 17.18 -12.47
CA TRP A 33 1.38 16.58 -11.49
C TRP A 33 1.23 17.43 -10.23
N MET A 34 2.30 18.04 -9.73
CA MET A 34 2.24 18.95 -8.57
C MET A 34 1.43 20.22 -8.88
N LEU A 35 1.64 20.81 -10.06
CA LEU A 35 0.87 21.98 -10.52
C LEU A 35 -0.61 21.63 -10.74
N GLU A 36 -0.91 20.42 -11.23
CA GLU A 36 -2.29 19.93 -11.35
C GLU A 36 -2.94 19.69 -9.98
N GLN A 37 -2.21 19.21 -8.98
CA GLN A 37 -2.71 19.11 -7.61
C GLN A 37 -2.99 20.49 -6.98
N ASP A 38 -2.06 21.44 -7.15
CA ASP A 38 -2.25 22.82 -6.65
C ASP A 38 -3.42 23.52 -7.36
N ALA A 39 -3.58 23.31 -8.67
CA ALA A 39 -4.70 23.85 -9.45
C ALA A 39 -6.03 23.11 -9.18
N GLY A 40 -5.97 21.80 -8.92
CA GLY A 40 -7.11 20.91 -8.64
C GLY A 40 -7.64 21.04 -7.21
N ALA A 41 -6.82 21.52 -6.27
CA ALA A 41 -7.25 21.92 -4.93
C ALA A 41 -8.36 22.99 -4.96
N ALA A 42 -8.43 23.79 -6.04
CA ALA A 42 -9.49 24.77 -6.25
C ALA A 42 -10.76 24.19 -6.92
N LYS A 43 -10.75 22.96 -7.45
CA LYS A 43 -11.82 22.45 -8.34
C LYS A 43 -12.42 21.08 -8.02
N SER A 44 -11.83 20.25 -7.15
CA SER A 44 -12.44 18.95 -6.83
C SER A 44 -13.46 19.05 -5.71
N GLY A 45 -14.66 19.51 -6.07
CA GLY A 45 -15.88 19.43 -5.26
C GLY A 45 -16.43 18.00 -5.10
N VAL A 46 -15.60 16.96 -5.16
CA VAL A 46 -15.97 15.66 -4.58
C VAL A 46 -15.50 15.69 -3.14
N LEU A 47 -16.19 16.51 -2.35
CA LEU A 47 -16.12 16.40 -0.91
C LEU A 47 -16.64 15.01 -0.60
N ALA A 48 -15.76 14.10 -0.18
CA ALA A 48 -16.21 12.94 0.57
C ALA A 48 -17.27 13.42 1.57
N HIS A 49 -18.40 12.70 1.68
CA HIS A 49 -19.51 13.09 2.56
C HIS A 49 -19.04 13.38 3.99
N PHE A 50 -17.87 12.87 4.36
CA PHE A 50 -17.14 13.20 5.57
C PHE A 50 -15.72 13.67 5.26
N LEU A 51 -15.22 14.62 6.04
CA LEU A 51 -13.82 15.01 6.00
C LEU A 51 -12.93 13.79 6.28
N PRO A 52 -11.83 13.60 5.52
CA PRO A 52 -10.91 12.49 5.77
C PRO A 52 -10.30 12.63 7.17
N ARG A 53 -10.54 11.63 8.03
CA ARG A 53 -9.97 11.60 9.38
C ARG A 53 -8.52 11.11 9.42
N ALA A 54 -8.11 10.33 8.42
CA ALA A 54 -6.76 9.79 8.33
C ALA A 54 -5.90 10.65 7.39
N LYS A 55 -4.72 11.08 7.88
CA LYS A 55 -3.75 11.87 7.10
C LYS A 55 -2.79 11.01 6.27
N SER A 56 -2.54 9.78 6.72
CA SER A 56 -1.65 8.82 6.07
C SER A 56 -2.08 7.38 6.39
N VAL A 57 -1.74 6.45 5.50
CA VAL A 57 -1.95 5.01 5.67
C VAL A 57 -0.60 4.32 5.55
N ILE A 58 -0.25 3.50 6.53
CA ILE A 58 0.94 2.65 6.49
C ILE A 58 0.49 1.25 6.11
N TRP A 59 0.94 0.76 4.95
CA TRP A 59 0.66 -0.59 4.48
C TRP A 59 1.91 -1.46 4.66
N CYS A 60 1.86 -2.42 5.58
CA CYS A 60 2.96 -3.33 5.85
C CYS A 60 2.72 -4.70 5.19
N PHE A 61 3.65 -5.16 4.34
CA PHE A 61 3.73 -6.55 3.90
C PHE A 61 4.76 -7.27 4.76
N MET A 62 4.29 -8.02 5.75
CA MET A 62 5.12 -8.76 6.68
C MET A 62 4.77 -10.24 6.59
N GLU A 63 5.79 -11.11 6.60
CA GLU A 63 5.59 -12.52 6.89
C GLU A 63 5.08 -12.65 8.33
N GLY A 64 3.98 -13.40 8.54
CA GLY A 64 3.43 -13.63 9.87
C GLY A 64 2.64 -12.44 10.47
N GLY A 65 2.36 -11.40 9.69
CA GLY A 65 1.46 -10.33 10.12
C GLY A 65 0.03 -10.84 10.34
N PRO A 66 -0.73 -10.30 11.32
CA PRO A 66 -2.11 -10.69 11.53
C PRO A 66 -2.95 -10.34 10.30
N SER A 67 -3.83 -11.26 9.90
CA SER A 67 -4.72 -11.00 8.77
C SER A 67 -5.73 -9.90 9.13
N HIS A 68 -6.32 -9.25 8.11
CA HIS A 68 -7.43 -8.32 8.34
C HIS A 68 -8.54 -8.96 9.19
N LEU A 69 -8.84 -10.23 8.93
CA LEU A 69 -9.82 -11.00 9.70
C LEU A 69 -9.43 -11.12 11.17
N ASP A 70 -8.14 -11.31 11.47
CA ASP A 70 -7.66 -11.38 12.85
C ASP A 70 -7.78 -10.04 13.58
N LEU A 71 -7.65 -8.94 12.85
CA LEU A 71 -7.63 -7.59 13.41
C LEU A 71 -9.02 -6.99 13.66
N VAL A 72 -9.99 -7.24 12.78
CA VAL A 72 -11.29 -6.53 12.83
C VAL A 72 -12.47 -7.37 13.29
N ASP A 73 -12.34 -8.70 13.32
CA ASP A 73 -13.46 -9.59 13.62
C ASP A 73 -13.41 -10.07 15.09
N PRO A 74 -14.46 -9.80 15.91
CA PRO A 74 -14.56 -10.34 17.25
C PRO A 74 -14.71 -11.87 17.23
N LYS A 75 -13.91 -12.57 18.03
CA LYS A 75 -13.85 -14.05 18.07
C LYS A 75 -14.27 -14.58 19.44
N PRO A 76 -15.57 -14.55 19.79
CA PRO A 76 -16.04 -14.93 21.13
C PRO A 76 -15.75 -16.40 21.48
N LEU A 77 -15.66 -17.29 20.48
CA LEU A 77 -15.27 -18.68 20.71
C LEU A 77 -13.79 -18.81 21.07
N LEU A 78 -12.92 -18.00 20.46
CA LEU A 78 -11.48 -17.99 20.75
C LEU A 78 -11.21 -17.49 22.17
N ASP A 79 -12.00 -16.53 22.65
CA ASP A 79 -11.93 -16.04 24.02
C ASP A 79 -12.28 -17.14 25.04
N LYS A 80 -13.28 -17.98 24.74
CA LYS A 80 -13.67 -19.12 25.59
C LYS A 80 -12.63 -20.23 25.61
N LEU A 81 -11.95 -20.45 24.50
CA LEU A 81 -10.94 -21.51 24.34
C LEU A 81 -9.52 -21.05 24.67
N HIS A 82 -9.36 -19.86 25.22
CA HIS A 82 -8.05 -19.30 25.54
C HIS A 82 -7.22 -20.25 26.44
N GLY A 83 -5.97 -20.51 26.04
CA GLY A 83 -5.04 -21.38 26.74
C GLY A 83 -5.20 -22.87 26.45
N GLN A 84 -6.26 -23.27 25.73
CA GLN A 84 -6.50 -24.67 25.36
C GLN A 84 -5.75 -25.04 24.07
N PRO A 85 -5.41 -26.33 23.86
CA PRO A 85 -4.89 -26.79 22.59
C PRO A 85 -5.94 -26.68 21.47
N LEU A 86 -5.49 -26.69 20.22
CA LEU A 86 -6.39 -26.71 19.06
C LEU A 86 -7.30 -27.96 19.13
N PRO A 87 -8.64 -27.82 19.01
CA PRO A 87 -9.53 -28.96 19.03
C PRO A 87 -9.28 -29.91 17.86
N ALA A 88 -9.41 -31.22 18.09
CA ALA A 88 -9.16 -32.27 17.09
C ALA A 88 -10.09 -32.19 15.85
N SER A 89 -11.17 -31.41 15.92
CA SER A 89 -12.04 -31.14 14.77
C SER A 89 -11.39 -30.28 13.69
N PHE A 90 -10.31 -29.56 14.02
CA PHE A 90 -9.59 -28.69 13.10
C PHE A 90 -8.35 -29.38 12.52
N LYS A 91 -8.02 -29.04 11.28
CA LYS A 91 -6.75 -29.46 10.67
C LYS A 91 -5.59 -28.70 11.31
N GLU A 92 -4.45 -29.36 11.45
CA GLU A 92 -3.24 -28.71 11.93
C GLU A 92 -2.83 -27.57 10.99
N PRO A 93 -2.54 -26.36 11.52
CA PRO A 93 -2.06 -25.25 10.72
C PRO A 93 -0.64 -25.53 10.22
N ILE A 94 -0.39 -25.19 8.96
CA ILE A 94 0.95 -25.25 8.36
C ILE A 94 1.66 -23.95 8.74
N THR A 95 2.64 -24.03 9.62
CA THR A 95 3.48 -22.89 10.03
C THR A 95 4.81 -22.92 9.27
N ALA A 96 5.35 -21.75 8.93
CA ALA A 96 6.61 -21.66 8.19
C ALA A 96 7.78 -22.35 8.91
N MET A 97 7.77 -22.33 10.26
CA MET A 97 8.80 -22.90 11.12
C MET A 97 8.48 -24.32 11.63
N GLY A 98 7.35 -24.91 11.20
CA GLY A 98 6.93 -26.25 11.65
C GLY A 98 6.52 -26.33 13.12
N GLU A 99 6.26 -25.19 13.76
CA GLU A 99 5.76 -25.11 15.13
C GLU A 99 4.36 -25.73 15.25
N LYS A 100 4.15 -26.52 16.32
CA LYS A 100 2.90 -27.23 16.61
C LYS A 100 2.55 -27.13 18.09
N GLY A 101 1.26 -27.29 18.38
CA GLY A 101 0.77 -27.40 19.76
C GLY A 101 0.74 -26.08 20.54
N ALA A 102 0.89 -24.94 19.87
CA ALA A 102 0.70 -23.64 20.51
C ALA A 102 -0.74 -23.53 21.06
N PRO A 103 -0.91 -23.02 22.30
CA PRO A 103 -2.24 -22.82 22.86
C PRO A 103 -2.99 -21.73 22.12
N LEU A 104 -4.32 -21.82 22.11
CA LEU A 104 -5.18 -20.80 21.53
C LEU A 104 -5.05 -19.48 22.31
N LEU A 105 -4.76 -18.40 21.60
CA LEU A 105 -4.59 -17.07 22.17
C LEU A 105 -5.85 -16.23 21.91
N LYS A 106 -6.42 -15.66 22.97
CA LYS A 106 -7.51 -14.69 22.85
C LYS A 106 -7.01 -13.40 22.22
N ALA A 107 -7.92 -12.64 21.63
CA ALA A 107 -7.58 -11.30 21.16
C ALA A 107 -7.26 -10.39 22.38
N PRO A 108 -6.18 -9.59 22.36
CA PRO A 108 -5.88 -8.66 23.44
C PRO A 108 -6.83 -7.45 23.47
N ARG A 109 -7.64 -7.28 22.42
CA ARG A 109 -8.55 -6.14 22.24
C ARG A 109 -9.90 -6.41 22.88
N THR A 110 -10.39 -5.46 23.67
CA THR A 110 -11.79 -5.43 24.12
C THR A 110 -12.68 -4.89 23.01
N TRP A 111 -13.67 -5.67 22.61
CA TRP A 111 -14.66 -5.28 21.61
C TRP A 111 -15.86 -4.64 22.29
N THR A 112 -16.23 -3.45 21.85
CA THR A 112 -17.51 -2.82 22.22
C THR A 112 -18.50 -3.13 21.11
N GLN A 113 -19.47 -3.99 21.38
CA GLN A 113 -20.62 -4.22 20.50
C GLN A 113 -21.70 -3.17 20.77
#